data_AF-A0A482ZIB1-F1
#
_entry.id   AF-A0A482ZIB1-F1
#
_cell.length_a   1.000
_cell.length_b   1.000
_cell.length_c   1.000
_cell.angle_alpha   90.00
_cell.angle_beta   90.00
_cell.angle_gamma   90.00
#
_symmetry.space_group_name_H-M   'P 1'
#
loop_
_entity.id
_entity.type
_entity.pdbx_description
1 polymer ?
#
loop_
_entity_poly.entity_id
_entity_poly.type
_entity_poly.pdbx_seq_one_letter_code
_entity_poly.pdbx_strand_id
1 'polypeptide(L)' 'MIIISSIDKHDIVKGEAQLDKILPILLAEMGASKAAKLAAKMTGIDKKHCYQRALDL' A
#
# COMPACT_ATOMS: atom_id res chain seq x y z
N MET A 1 -27.31 12.12 13.57
CA MET A 1 -26.31 11.03 13.62
C MET A 1 -25.64 10.97 12.25
N ILE A 2 -24.55 11.72 12.05
CA ILE A 2 -23.74 11.61 10.83
C ILE A 2 -22.47 10.92 11.27
N ILE A 3 -22.41 9.60 11.07
CA ILE A 3 -21.16 8.88 11.11
C ILE A 3 -20.50 9.20 9.77
N ILE A 4 -19.75 10.31 9.73
CA ILE A 4 -18.77 10.52 8.67
C ILE A 4 -17.82 9.36 8.88
N SER A 5 -17.92 8.35 8.01
CA SER A 5 -16.92 7.31 7.89
C SER A 5 -15.62 8.02 7.51
N SER A 6 -14.93 8.54 8.53
CA SER A 6 -13.51 8.82 8.51
C SER A 6 -12.84 7.46 8.45
N ILE A 7 -13.01 6.78 7.32
CA ILE A 7 -11.95 5.93 6.82
C ILE A 7 -10.91 6.95 6.40
N ASP A 8 -10.14 7.28 7.42
CA ASP A 8 -9.20 8.35 7.54
C ASP A 8 -8.46 8.56 6.22
N LYS A 9 -8.66 9.72 5.58
CA LYS A 9 -7.69 10.21 4.57
C LYS A 9 -6.25 10.19 5.13
N HIS A 10 -6.11 10.21 6.45
CA HIS A 10 -4.85 10.05 7.18
C HIS A 10 -4.28 8.62 7.15
N ASP A 11 -5.13 7.59 7.08
CA ASP A 11 -4.75 6.17 7.04
C ASP A 11 -4.21 5.79 5.67
N ILE A 12 -4.80 6.33 4.59
CA ILE A 12 -4.30 6.13 3.23
C ILE A 12 -2.92 6.77 3.06
N VAL A 13 -2.71 7.99 3.56
CA VAL A 13 -1.41 8.69 3.46
C VAL A 13 -0.33 7.98 4.29
N LYS A 14 -0.67 7.46 5.49
CA LYS A 14 0.25 6.62 6.26
C LYS A 14 0.55 5.29 5.57
N GLY A 15 -0.49 4.68 4.99
CA GLY A 15 -0.37 3.48 4.18
C GLY A 15 0.57 3.69 3.01
N GLU A 16 0.47 4.82 2.30
CA GLU A 16 1.29 5.13 1.13
C GLU A 16 2.75 5.38 1.54
N ALA A 17 2.97 6.11 2.63
CA ALA A 17 4.31 6.34 3.16
C ALA A 17 4.98 5.05 3.66
N GLN A 18 4.22 4.10 4.22
CA GLN A 18 4.72 2.78 4.57
C GLN A 18 4.95 1.91 3.34
N LEU A 19 4.04 1.98 2.37
CA LEU A 19 4.14 1.30 1.07
C LEU A 19 5.44 1.72 0.37
N ASP A 20 5.70 3.02 0.21
CA ASP A 20 6.89 3.53 -0.48
C ASP A 20 8.21 3.05 0.17
N LYS A 21 8.21 2.79 1.48
CA LYS A 21 9.37 2.23 2.20
C LYS A 21 9.49 0.71 2.05
N ILE A 22 8.39 -0.02 2.20
CA ILE A 22 8.39 -1.49 2.27
C ILE A 22 8.33 -2.12 0.88
N LEU A 23 7.71 -1.46 -0.10
CA LEU A 23 7.51 -1.95 -1.45
C LEU A 23 8.82 -2.20 -2.20
N PRO A 24 9.81 -1.28 -2.25
CA PRO A 24 11.09 -1.54 -2.92
C PRO A 24 11.89 -2.66 -2.23
N ILE A 25 11.81 -2.78 -0.90
CA ILE A 25 12.45 -3.87 -0.14
C ILE A 25 11.81 -5.21 -0.50
N LEU A 26 10.47 -5.26 -0.45
CA LEU A 26 9.72 -6.46 -0.80
C LEU A 26 9.86 -6.82 -2.28
N LEU A 27 9.98 -5.85 -3.18
CA LEU A 27 10.22 -6.05 -4.61
C LEU A 27 11.61 -6.65 -4.89
N ALA A 28 12.63 -6.16 -4.18
CA ALA A 28 13.99 -6.66 -4.28
C ALA A 28 14.09 -8.10 -3.74
N GLU A 29 13.35 -8.41 -2.68
CA GLU A 29 13.31 -9.75 -2.06
C GLU A 29 12.35 -10.72 -2.77
N MET A 30 11.23 -10.21 -3.31
CA MET A 30 10.11 -10.98 -3.83
C MET A 30 9.48 -10.28 -5.04
N GLY A 31 9.05 -11.02 -6.07
CA GLY A 31 8.42 -10.40 -7.25
C GLY A 31 7.20 -9.50 -6.93
N ALA A 32 6.96 -8.51 -7.79
CA ALA A 32 5.94 -7.45 -7.64
C ALA A 32 4.57 -7.95 -7.15
N SER A 33 4.12 -9.12 -7.63
CA SER A 33 2.85 -9.73 -7.23
C SER A 33 2.75 -10.08 -5.74
N LYS A 34 3.83 -10.56 -5.12
CA LYS A 34 3.85 -10.89 -3.68
C LYS A 34 4.04 -9.62 -2.85
N ALA A 35 4.95 -8.74 -3.27
CA ALA A 35 5.20 -7.45 -2.64
C ALA A 35 3.91 -6.62 -2.55
N ALA A 36 3.19 -6.46 -3.66
CA ALA A 36 1.93 -5.71 -3.70
C ALA A 36 0.85 -6.34 -2.82
N LYS A 37 0.77 -7.68 -2.74
CA LYS A 37 -0.21 -8.39 -1.91
C LYS A 37 0.06 -8.21 -0.42
N LEU A 38 1.34 -8.24 -0.03
CA LEU A 38 1.76 -8.08 1.36
C LEU A 38 1.61 -6.62 1.80
N ALA A 39 2.09 -5.70 0.97
CA ALA A 39 2.01 -4.28 1.25
C ALA A 39 0.56 -3.79 1.30
N ALA A 40 -0.31 -4.25 0.40
CA ALA A 40 -1.76 -3.98 0.46
C ALA A 40 -2.39 -4.42 1.78
N LYS A 41 -1.99 -5.57 2.33
CA LYS A 41 -2.46 -6.06 3.63
C LYS A 41 -1.92 -5.25 4.81
N MET A 42 -0.66 -4.82 4.74
CA MET A 42 0.00 -4.09 5.81
C MET A 42 -0.45 -2.62 5.88
N THR A 43 -0.68 -2.02 4.72
CA THR A 43 -0.96 -0.58 4.57
C THR A 43 -2.44 -0.27 4.39
N GLY A 44 -3.28 -1.29 4.17
CA GLY A 44 -4.70 -1.12 3.85
C GLY A 44 -4.96 -0.58 2.43
N ILE A 45 -3.92 -0.39 1.63
CA ILE A 45 -4.00 0.12 0.27
C ILE A 45 -4.40 -0.98 -0.71
N ASP A 46 -5.12 -0.60 -1.75
CA ASP A 46 -5.56 -1.53 -2.79
C ASP A 46 -4.38 -2.20 -3.52
N LYS A 47 -4.51 -3.50 -3.82
CA LYS A 47 -3.44 -4.25 -4.50
C LYS A 47 -3.07 -3.66 -5.85
N LYS A 48 -4.05 -3.13 -6.58
CA LYS A 48 -3.79 -2.46 -7.86
C LYS A 48 -2.88 -1.26 -7.67
N HIS A 49 -3.11 -0.47 -6.64
CA HIS A 49 -2.30 0.70 -6.33
C HIS A 49 -0.88 0.27 -5.92
N CYS A 50 -0.75 -0.72 -5.04
CA CYS A 50 0.55 -1.28 -4.66
C CYS A 50 1.30 -1.88 -5.86
N TYR A 51 0.59 -2.55 -6.78
CA TYR A 51 1.20 -3.14 -7.97
C TYR A 51 1.60 -2.07 -8.99
N GLN A 52 0.77 -1.04 -9.18
CA GLN A 52 1.07 0.08 -10.06
C GLN A 52 2.32 0.82 -9.56
N ARG A 53 2.41 1.09 -8.25
CA ARG A 53 3.63 1.67 -7.66
C ARG A 53 4.84 0.77 -7.73
N ALA A 54 4.63 -0.53 -7.68
CA ALA A 54 5.72 -1.50 -7.82
C ALA A 54 6.27 -1.56 -9.24
N LEU A 55 5.46 -1.20 -10.25
CA LEU A 55 5.87 -1.10 -11.64
C LEU A 55 6.46 0.27 -12.00
N ASP A 56 6.13 1.29 -11.22
CA ASP A 56 6.62 2.66 -11.38
C ASP A 56 8.02 2.87 -10.76
N LEU A 57 8.37 2.01 -9.79
CA LEU A 57 9.71 1.86 -9.21
C LEU A 57 10.63 0.99 -10.10
#